data_AF-A0A7V9F900-F1
#
_entry.id   AF-A0A7V9F900-F1
#
_cell.length_a   1.000
_cell.length_b   1.000
_cell.length_c   1.000
_cell.angle_alpha   90.00
_cell.angle_beta   90.00
_cell.angle_gamma   90.00
#
_symmetry.space_group_name_H-M   'P 1'
#
loop_
_entity.id
_entity.type
_entity.pdbx_description
1 polymer ?
#
loop_
_entity_poly.entity_id
_entity_poly.type
_entity_poly.pdbx_seq_one_letter_code
_entity_poly.pdbx_strand_id
1 'polypeptide(L)'
;MKGRRKDQAALRLMILLAVAAVTIAGSDSITRAAAATEHALVSNPGRLIHTEVRPPATIALSGRFEAEDYRDGGEGIGYSDMSALNLGGEYRTDAVDIQTTHDTSGDYNIGWIGAGEWLAYDVEVDASGDYVFSARVATIYDCRSVQRFHIELDGTNVTGPIAAPNTGGWQ
;
A
#
# COMPACT_ATOMS: atom_id res chain seq x y z
N MET A 1 23.47 26.64 6.40
CA MET A 1 22.39 25.68 6.77
C MET A 1 22.65 24.41 5.97
N LYS A 2 23.02 23.32 6.62
CA LYS A 2 23.37 22.06 5.96
C LYS A 2 22.07 21.32 5.68
N GLY A 3 21.75 21.09 4.41
CA GLY A 3 20.51 20.41 3.99
C GLY A 3 20.37 19.07 4.72
N ARG A 4 19.22 18.86 5.36
CA ARG A 4 18.86 17.59 5.98
C ARG A 4 18.74 16.57 4.86
N ARG A 5 19.60 15.55 4.84
CA ARG A 5 19.50 14.44 3.89
C ARG A 5 18.24 13.65 4.27
N LYS A 6 17.38 13.39 3.30
CA LYS A 6 16.28 12.45 3.45
C LYS A 6 16.85 11.05 3.39
N ASP A 7 16.50 10.21 4.36
CA ASP A 7 16.93 8.83 4.38
C ASP A 7 15.88 7.98 3.64
N GLN A 8 16.36 7.11 2.75
CA GLN A 8 15.54 6.16 2.00
C GLN A 8 15.41 4.89 2.83
N ALA A 9 14.20 4.34 2.93
CA ALA A 9 13.93 3.07 3.61
C ALA A 9 12.99 2.21 2.77
N ALA A 10 13.06 0.89 2.94
CA ALA A 10 12.13 -0.05 2.35
C ALA A 10 11.05 -0.41 3.38
N LEU A 11 9.80 -0.04 3.08
CA LEU A 11 8.64 -0.44 3.87
C LEU A 11 8.07 -1.73 3.28
N ARG A 12 7.90 -2.77 4.09
CA ARG A 12 7.15 -3.96 3.70
C ARG A 12 5.86 -4.04 4.48
N LEU A 13 4.76 -4.21 3.76
CA LEU A 13 3.49 -4.55 4.34
C LEU A 13 3.28 -6.06 4.12
N MET A 14 3.15 -6.81 5.22
CA MET A 14 2.93 -8.25 5.21
C MET A 14 1.45 -8.48 5.46
N ILE A 15 0.71 -8.92 4.44
CA ILE A 15 -0.75 -8.71 4.37
C ILE A 15 -1.51 -10.03 4.59
N LEU A 16 -2.75 -9.95 5.08
CA LEU A 16 -3.67 -11.10 5.10
C LEU A 16 -5.14 -10.76 4.83
N LEU A 17 -5.42 -9.59 4.25
CA LEU A 17 -6.75 -8.97 4.16
C LEU A 17 -6.77 -8.00 2.98
N ALA A 18 -7.93 -7.72 2.37
CA ALA A 18 -7.99 -6.72 1.30
C ALA A 18 -7.53 -5.35 1.80
N VAL A 19 -6.61 -4.70 1.09
CA VAL A 19 -6.08 -3.37 1.40
C VAL A 19 -6.25 -2.49 0.17
N ALA A 20 -6.86 -1.31 0.33
CA ALA A 20 -6.94 -0.31 -0.73
C ALA A 20 -5.81 0.71 -0.61
N ALA A 21 -5.52 1.18 0.61
CA ALA A 21 -4.52 2.22 0.82
C ALA A 21 -3.90 2.17 2.20
N VAL A 22 -2.73 2.80 2.33
CA VAL A 22 -2.04 3.03 3.59
C VAL A 22 -1.88 4.53 3.81
N THR A 23 -2.05 4.99 5.04
CA THR A 23 -1.76 6.36 5.47
C THR A 23 -0.83 6.35 6.65
N ILE A 24 0.20 7.20 6.63
CA ILE A 24 1.13 7.37 7.74
C ILE A 24 1.25 8.87 8.07
N ALA A 25 1.10 9.23 9.35
CA ALA A 25 1.12 10.62 9.82
C ALA A 25 2.09 10.81 10.99
N GLY A 26 2.80 11.94 11.07
CA GLY A 26 3.63 12.28 12.22
C GLY A 26 2.78 12.49 13.49
N SER A 27 3.35 12.21 14.66
CA SER A 27 2.63 12.20 15.95
C SER A 27 2.07 13.55 16.44
N ASP A 28 2.48 14.68 15.86
CA ASP A 28 2.14 16.02 16.39
C ASP A 28 0.80 16.62 15.95
N SER A 29 -0.02 15.94 15.13
CA SER A 29 -1.34 16.49 14.78
C SER A 29 -2.31 15.44 14.23
N ILE A 30 -2.93 14.67 15.13
CA ILE A 30 -4.17 13.95 14.79
C ILE A 30 -5.31 14.97 14.78
N THR A 31 -5.51 15.66 13.65
CA THR A 31 -6.74 16.42 13.40
C THR A 31 -7.25 16.04 12.01
N ARG A 32 -8.39 15.33 11.99
CA ARG A 32 -9.25 14.95 10.85
C ARG A 32 -8.69 15.30 9.46
N ALA A 33 -8.23 14.30 8.71
CA ALA A 33 -7.98 14.46 7.28
C ALA A 33 -9.32 14.59 6.53
N ALA A 34 -9.59 15.80 6.06
CA ALA A 34 -10.52 16.09 4.98
C ALA A 34 -9.84 15.73 3.65
N ALA A 35 -10.63 15.28 2.67
CA ALA A 35 -10.20 14.92 1.33
C ALA A 35 -9.44 16.06 0.65
N ALA A 36 -8.25 15.78 0.13
CA ALA A 36 -7.52 16.66 -0.77
C ALA A 36 -7.23 15.89 -2.07
N THR A 37 -8.03 16.20 -3.09
CA THR A 37 -7.79 15.89 -4.51
C THR A 37 -6.64 16.75 -5.00
N GLU A 38 -5.65 16.18 -5.71
CA GLU A 38 -5.09 16.75 -6.95
C GLU A 38 -4.52 15.64 -7.85
N HIS A 39 -4.98 15.61 -9.11
CA HIS A 39 -4.62 14.65 -10.15
C HIS A 39 -3.93 15.43 -11.28
N ALA A 40 -2.61 15.25 -11.46
CA ALA A 40 -1.86 15.90 -12.53
C ALA A 40 -1.69 14.93 -13.71
N LEU A 41 -2.59 15.03 -14.70
CA LEU A 41 -2.47 14.31 -15.98
C LEU A 41 -1.54 15.06 -16.93
N VAL A 42 -0.43 14.44 -17.34
CA VAL A 42 0.28 14.80 -18.57
C VAL A 42 -0.15 13.82 -19.67
N SER A 43 -0.91 14.29 -20.66
CA SER A 43 -1.32 13.48 -21.81
C SER A 43 -0.43 13.75 -23.04
N ASN A 44 -0.05 12.68 -23.75
CA ASN A 44 0.54 12.72 -25.08
C ASN A 44 -0.34 11.87 -26.03
N PRO A 45 -0.91 12.41 -27.11
CA PRO A 45 -1.84 11.67 -27.95
C PRO A 45 -1.08 10.91 -29.04
N GLY A 46 -1.16 9.56 -29.05
CA GLY A 46 -0.76 8.79 -30.23
C GLY A 46 -0.19 7.39 -30.04
N ARG A 47 -0.16 6.80 -28.83
CA ARG A 47 0.30 5.43 -28.62
C ARG A 47 -0.85 4.60 -28.06
N LEU A 48 -1.12 3.44 -28.66
CA LEU A 48 -1.95 2.43 -28.00
C LEU A 48 -1.13 1.88 -26.82
N ILE A 49 -1.27 2.54 -25.67
CA ILE A 49 -0.71 2.12 -24.40
C ILE A 49 -1.87 1.51 -23.60
N HIS A 50 -1.76 0.23 -23.24
CA HIS A 50 -2.13 -0.11 -21.88
C HIS A 50 -1.13 0.67 -21.03
N THR A 51 -1.61 1.75 -20.42
CA THR A 51 -0.82 2.56 -19.49
C THR A 51 -0.61 1.70 -18.26
N GLU A 52 0.51 0.97 -18.19
CA GLU A 52 1.02 0.60 -16.87
C GLU A 52 1.31 1.93 -16.18
N VAL A 53 0.44 2.30 -15.23
CA VAL A 53 0.72 3.39 -14.31
C VAL A 53 1.91 2.90 -13.49
N ARG A 54 3.08 3.38 -13.86
CA ARG A 54 4.29 3.03 -13.14
C ARG A 54 4.25 3.80 -11.82
N PRO A 55 4.23 3.11 -10.65
CA PRO A 55 4.18 3.79 -9.38
C PRO A 55 5.37 4.73 -9.22
N PRO A 56 5.23 5.81 -8.42
CA PRO A 56 6.34 6.69 -8.12
C PRO A 56 7.49 5.87 -7.52
N ALA A 57 8.71 6.07 -8.02
CA ALA A 57 9.88 5.31 -7.60
C ALA A 57 10.19 5.44 -6.09
N THR A 58 9.61 6.44 -5.42
CA THR A 58 9.75 6.67 -3.98
C THR A 58 8.56 7.47 -3.46
N ILE A 59 8.02 7.06 -2.31
CA ILE A 59 6.84 7.64 -1.67
C ILE A 59 7.26 8.39 -0.40
N ALA A 60 6.75 9.60 -0.14
CA ALA A 60 7.00 10.24 1.14
C ALA A 60 6.36 9.39 2.26
N LEU A 61 7.12 9.05 3.31
CA LEU A 61 6.61 8.20 4.39
C LEU A 61 5.36 8.82 5.01
N SER A 62 5.31 10.15 5.14
CA SER A 62 4.08 10.83 5.55
C SER A 62 3.15 11.09 4.36
N GLY A 63 1.92 10.60 4.45
CA GLY A 63 0.90 10.75 3.41
C GLY A 63 0.08 9.49 3.24
N ARG A 64 -0.83 9.53 2.27
CA ARG A 64 -1.55 8.36 1.77
C ARG A 64 -0.86 7.84 0.52
N PHE A 65 -0.71 6.53 0.41
CA PHE A 65 -0.29 5.84 -0.80
C PHE A 65 -1.19 4.64 -1.06
N GLU A 66 -1.38 4.33 -2.33
CA GLU A 66 -2.23 3.23 -2.77
C GLU A 66 -1.51 1.89 -2.58
N ALA A 67 -2.27 0.83 -2.29
CA ALA A 67 -1.70 -0.48 -2.07
C ALA A 67 -1.23 -1.14 -3.37
N GLU A 68 -1.89 -0.82 -4.49
CA GLU A 68 -1.54 -1.24 -5.85
C GLU A 68 -0.23 -0.61 -6.38
N ASP A 69 0.24 0.45 -5.72
CA ASP A 69 1.47 1.19 -6.06
C ASP A 69 2.74 0.63 -5.40
N TYR A 70 2.80 -0.68 -5.19
CA TYR A 70 4.00 -1.33 -4.65
C TYR A 70 5.20 -1.21 -5.60
N ARG A 71 6.39 -1.33 -5.01
CA ARG A 71 7.69 -1.21 -5.67
C ARG A 71 7.80 -2.15 -6.87
N ASP A 72 8.38 -1.66 -7.96
CA ASP A 72 8.77 -2.49 -9.11
C ASP A 72 9.88 -3.50 -8.76
N GLY A 73 9.97 -4.58 -9.52
CA GLY A 73 11.07 -5.55 -9.42
C GLY A 73 10.63 -7.01 -9.48
N GLY A 74 9.32 -7.26 -9.37
CA GLY A 74 8.74 -8.60 -9.42
C GLY A 74 8.83 -9.36 -8.09
N GLU A 75 8.49 -10.64 -8.16
CA GLU A 75 8.50 -11.58 -7.05
C GLU A 75 9.83 -11.57 -6.28
N GLY A 76 9.75 -11.50 -4.96
CA GLY A 76 10.91 -11.46 -4.06
C GLY A 76 11.58 -10.09 -3.93
N ILE A 77 11.23 -9.11 -4.77
CA ILE A 77 11.78 -7.75 -4.75
C ILE A 77 10.72 -6.71 -4.40
N GLY A 78 9.69 -6.61 -5.24
CA GLY A 78 8.60 -5.64 -5.12
C GLY A 78 7.42 -6.18 -4.34
N TYR A 79 7.19 -7.48 -4.43
CA TYR A 79 6.12 -8.19 -3.75
C TYR A 79 6.51 -9.66 -3.53
N SER A 80 5.72 -10.39 -2.77
CA SER A 80 5.62 -11.84 -2.85
C SER A 80 4.17 -12.26 -2.90
N ASP A 81 3.84 -13.04 -3.93
CA ASP A 81 2.50 -13.56 -4.20
C ASP A 81 2.58 -15.08 -4.40
N MET A 82 1.62 -15.83 -3.88
CA MET A 82 1.59 -17.29 -4.01
C MET A 82 1.06 -17.75 -5.37
N SER A 83 0.38 -16.86 -6.08
CA SER A 83 -0.13 -17.08 -7.43
C SER A 83 0.91 -16.66 -8.48
N ALA A 84 0.77 -17.18 -9.69
CA ALA A 84 1.62 -16.79 -10.81
C ALA A 84 1.00 -15.67 -11.66
N LEU A 85 -0.24 -15.27 -11.38
CA LEU A 85 -1.05 -14.39 -12.20
C LEU A 85 -1.89 -13.51 -11.29
N ASN A 86 -1.99 -12.22 -11.61
CA ASN A 86 -3.01 -11.36 -11.05
C ASN A 86 -4.41 -11.87 -11.43
N LEU A 87 -5.09 -12.51 -10.47
CA LEU A 87 -6.41 -13.11 -10.57
C LEU A 87 -7.52 -12.06 -10.70
N GLY A 88 -7.30 -10.85 -10.20
CA GLY A 88 -8.22 -9.72 -10.39
C GLY A 88 -8.08 -9.06 -11.76
N GLY A 89 -6.91 -9.17 -12.39
CA GLY A 89 -6.66 -8.77 -13.78
C GLY A 89 -6.56 -7.26 -14.01
N GLU A 90 -6.53 -6.46 -12.95
CA GLU A 90 -6.53 -5.00 -13.04
C GLU A 90 -5.17 -4.37 -12.73
N TYR A 91 -4.98 -3.13 -13.18
CA TYR A 91 -3.84 -2.24 -12.89
C TYR A 91 -2.46 -2.70 -13.40
N ARG A 92 -1.96 -3.87 -12.97
CA ARG A 92 -0.63 -4.40 -13.28
C ARG A 92 -0.71 -5.78 -13.90
N THR A 93 0.31 -6.10 -14.71
CA THR A 93 0.43 -7.38 -15.40
C THR A 93 1.28 -8.42 -14.66
N ASP A 94 1.77 -8.08 -13.46
CA ASP A 94 2.51 -9.00 -12.60
C ASP A 94 1.57 -9.87 -11.74
N ALA A 95 2.07 -10.52 -10.69
CA ALA A 95 1.31 -11.57 -10.00
C ALA A 95 0.39 -11.08 -8.88
N VAL A 96 0.55 -9.84 -8.39
CA VAL A 96 -0.29 -9.36 -7.28
C VAL A 96 -1.75 -9.27 -7.72
N ASP A 97 -2.63 -9.83 -6.91
CA ASP A 97 -4.07 -9.88 -7.18
C ASP A 97 -4.76 -8.52 -6.95
N ILE A 98 -5.05 -7.80 -8.03
CA ILE A 98 -5.60 -6.44 -8.01
C ILE A 98 -6.95 -6.40 -8.73
N GLN A 99 -7.95 -5.77 -8.09
CA GLN A 99 -9.28 -5.56 -8.66
C GLN A 99 -9.73 -4.11 -8.46
N THR A 100 -10.75 -3.67 -9.21
CA THR A 100 -11.43 -2.40 -8.93
C THR A 100 -12.09 -2.42 -7.55
N THR A 101 -12.01 -1.31 -6.83
CA THR A 101 -12.67 -1.17 -5.52
C THR A 101 -14.03 -0.48 -5.62
N HIS A 102 -14.93 -0.77 -4.68
CA HIS A 102 -16.15 0.02 -4.45
C HIS A 102 -15.96 1.09 -3.37
N ASP A 103 -14.79 1.15 -2.72
CA ASP A 103 -14.48 2.21 -1.78
C ASP A 103 -14.43 3.55 -2.52
N THR A 104 -15.02 4.60 -1.93
CA THR A 104 -15.05 5.94 -2.53
C THR A 104 -13.70 6.66 -2.44
N SER A 105 -12.70 6.04 -1.81
CA SER A 105 -11.40 6.65 -1.56
C SER A 105 -10.30 6.27 -2.56
N GLY A 106 -10.57 5.36 -3.52
CA GLY A 106 -9.60 4.93 -4.53
C GLY A 106 -10.27 4.19 -5.70
N ASP A 107 -9.44 3.72 -6.64
CA ASP A 107 -9.91 3.03 -7.85
C ASP A 107 -9.67 1.50 -7.78
N TYR A 108 -8.64 1.05 -7.05
CA TYR A 108 -8.31 -0.36 -6.90
C TYR A 108 -8.10 -0.78 -5.45
N ASN A 109 -8.07 -2.09 -5.24
CA ASN A 109 -7.59 -2.70 -4.00
C ASN A 109 -6.87 -4.02 -4.30
N ILE A 110 -5.98 -4.41 -3.39
CA ILE A 110 -5.38 -5.73 -3.39
C ILE A 110 -6.37 -6.72 -2.78
N GLY A 111 -6.55 -7.88 -3.41
CA GLY A 111 -7.46 -8.95 -2.98
C GLY A 111 -6.76 -10.31 -2.96
N TRP A 112 -7.50 -11.39 -2.67
CA TRP A 112 -7.00 -12.78 -2.71
C TRP A 112 -5.74 -13.10 -1.88
N ILE A 113 -5.42 -12.22 -0.93
CA ILE A 113 -4.16 -12.28 -0.19
C ILE A 113 -4.04 -13.54 0.66
N GLY A 114 -2.93 -14.25 0.43
CA GLY A 114 -2.49 -15.45 1.12
C GLY A 114 -1.55 -15.19 2.30
N ALA A 115 -1.37 -16.22 3.13
CA ALA A 115 -0.47 -16.15 4.27
C ALA A 115 1.00 -16.15 3.86
N GLY A 116 1.70 -15.08 4.25
CA GLY A 116 3.12 -14.88 3.96
C GLY A 116 3.38 -13.96 2.76
N GLU A 117 2.32 -13.51 2.07
CA GLU A 117 2.44 -12.53 0.99
C GLU A 117 2.76 -11.14 1.54
N TRP A 118 3.45 -10.36 0.71
CA TRP A 118 3.88 -9.02 1.08
C TRP A 118 4.02 -8.08 -0.10
N LEU A 119 3.90 -6.78 0.18
CA LEU A 119 4.13 -5.70 -0.77
C LEU A 119 5.22 -4.78 -0.20
N ALA A 120 6.22 -4.46 -1.01
CA ALA A 120 7.28 -3.53 -0.65
C ALA A 120 7.04 -2.15 -1.26
N TYR A 121 7.45 -1.10 -0.57
CA TYR A 121 7.37 0.28 -1.01
C TYR A 121 8.69 0.96 -0.67
N ASP A 122 9.23 1.73 -1.62
CA ASP A 122 10.38 2.59 -1.34
C ASP A 122 9.87 3.90 -0.75
N VAL A 123 10.28 4.23 0.48
CA VAL A 123 9.79 5.40 1.22
C VAL A 123 10.89 6.38 1.61
N GLU A 124 10.58 7.67 1.55
CA GLU A 124 11.41 8.76 2.06
C GLU A 124 10.99 9.15 3.48
N VAL A 125 11.90 9.03 4.44
CA VAL A 125 11.68 9.45 5.81
C VAL A 125 12.18 10.89 5.99
N ASP A 126 11.24 11.83 6.05
CA ASP A 126 11.57 13.26 6.17
C ASP A 126 12.14 13.64 7.54
N ALA A 127 11.75 12.93 8.61
CA ALA A 127 12.24 13.14 9.97
C ALA A 127 12.19 11.85 10.78
N SER A 128 13.25 11.55 11.54
CA SER A 128 13.18 10.47 12.54
C SER A 128 12.15 10.80 13.62
N GLY A 129 11.31 9.83 13.98
CA GLY A 129 10.32 9.98 15.05
C GLY A 129 9.25 8.91 14.99
N ASP A 130 8.25 9.04 15.85
CA ASP A 130 7.09 8.16 15.85
C ASP A 130 6.11 8.58 14.75
N TYR A 131 5.59 7.57 14.05
CA TYR A 131 4.60 7.74 13.00
C TYR A 131 3.35 6.91 13.33
N VAL A 132 2.18 7.49 13.12
CA VAL A 132 0.89 6.80 13.18
C VAL A 132 0.64 6.19 11.82
N PHE A 133 0.51 4.86 11.78
CA PHE A 133 0.09 4.13 10.59
C PHE A 133 -1.42 3.86 10.63
N SER A 134 -2.05 3.87 9.46
CA SER A 134 -3.41 3.43 9.22
C SER A 134 -3.47 2.66 7.90
N ALA A 135 -4.18 1.54 7.87
CA ALA A 135 -4.49 0.82 6.65
C ALA A 135 -5.99 0.87 6.39
N ARG A 136 -6.37 1.08 5.13
CA ARG A 136 -7.75 0.96 4.68
C ARG A 136 -7.98 -0.48 4.24
N VAL A 137 -8.69 -1.22 5.09
CA VAL A 137 -8.84 -2.67 4.96
C VAL A 137 -10.31 -3.11 4.94
N ALA A 138 -10.57 -4.23 4.27
CA ALA A 138 -11.87 -4.89 4.26
C ALA A 138 -11.73 -6.39 4.54
N THR A 139 -12.66 -6.94 5.34
CA THR A 139 -12.72 -8.37 5.64
C THR A 139 -14.09 -8.78 6.18
N ILE A 140 -14.50 -9.99 5.84
CA ILE A 140 -15.69 -10.64 6.43
C ILE A 140 -15.38 -11.32 7.77
N TYR A 141 -14.11 -11.38 8.16
CA TYR A 141 -13.66 -12.13 9.32
C TYR A 141 -13.54 -11.24 10.56
N ASP A 142 -13.84 -11.82 11.72
CA ASP A 142 -13.71 -11.11 13.01
C ASP A 142 -12.25 -10.92 13.41
N CYS A 143 -11.98 -9.89 14.23
CA CYS A 143 -10.64 -9.57 14.73
C CYS A 143 -9.99 -10.68 15.59
N ARG A 144 -10.77 -11.67 16.02
CA ARG A 144 -10.29 -12.88 16.71
C ARG A 144 -9.79 -13.96 15.75
N SER A 145 -10.03 -13.80 14.44
CA SER A 145 -9.48 -14.67 13.42
C SER A 145 -7.95 -14.58 13.38
N VAL A 146 -7.31 -15.57 12.78
CA VAL A 146 -5.86 -15.61 12.60
C VAL A 146 -5.35 -14.58 11.59
N GLN A 147 -6.24 -13.78 10.99
CA GLN A 147 -5.89 -12.86 9.93
C GLN A 147 -5.32 -11.57 10.49
N ARG A 148 -4.00 -11.46 10.38
CA ARG A 148 -3.23 -10.36 10.89
C ARG A 148 -2.21 -9.97 9.86
N PHE A 149 -1.90 -8.68 9.84
CA PHE A 149 -0.86 -8.12 9.01
C PHE A 149 0.13 -7.39 9.91
N HIS A 150 1.32 -7.10 9.41
CA HIS A 150 2.29 -6.26 10.11
C HIS A 150 3.07 -5.42 9.11
N ILE A 151 3.81 -4.46 9.64
CA ILE A 151 4.67 -3.60 8.85
C ILE A 151 6.11 -3.85 9.26
N GLU A 152 6.98 -3.92 8.27
CA GLU A 152 8.41 -3.91 8.45
C GLU A 152 9.00 -2.64 7.85
N LEU A 153 9.95 -2.03 8.56
CA LEU A 153 10.82 -0.99 8.04
C LEU A 153 12.23 -1.55 7.94
N ASP A 154 12.81 -1.56 6.75
CA ASP A 154 14.11 -2.17 6.44
C ASP A 154 14.22 -3.62 6.96
N GLY A 155 13.15 -4.39 6.82
CA GLY A 155 13.05 -5.79 7.27
C GLY A 155 12.88 -5.97 8.78
N THR A 156 12.71 -4.90 9.55
CA THR A 156 12.40 -4.96 10.99
C THR A 156 10.91 -4.78 11.22
N ASN A 157 10.24 -5.74 11.84
CA ASN A 157 8.83 -5.60 12.24
C ASN A 157 8.66 -4.48 13.27
N VAL A 158 7.93 -3.42 12.91
CA VAL A 158 7.76 -2.21 13.72
C VAL A 158 6.40 -2.07 14.40
N THR A 159 5.42 -2.93 14.07
CA THR A 159 4.06 -2.85 14.63
C THR A 159 3.67 -4.04 15.49
N GLY A 160 4.37 -5.17 15.36
CA GLY A 160 3.80 -6.46 15.73
C GLY A 160 2.55 -6.78 14.90
N PRO A 161 1.79 -7.81 15.28
CA PRO A 161 0.61 -8.22 14.54
C PRO A 161 -0.56 -7.25 14.75
N ILE A 162 -1.15 -6.79 13.64
CA ILE A 162 -2.33 -5.91 13.59
C ILE A 162 -3.54 -6.75 13.16
N ALA A 163 -4.61 -6.68 13.94
CA ALA A 163 -5.90 -7.27 13.58
C ALA A 163 -6.78 -6.21 12.89
N ALA A 164 -7.48 -6.60 11.82
CA ALA A 164 -8.53 -5.77 11.25
C ALA A 164 -9.89 -6.09 11.89
N PRO A 165 -10.76 -5.07 12.04
CA PRO A 165 -12.15 -5.31 12.38
C PRO A 165 -12.92 -5.93 11.20
N ASN A 166 -13.94 -6.73 11.50
CA ASN A 166 -14.89 -7.21 10.50
C ASN A 166 -15.65 -6.03 9.88
N THR A 167 -15.57 -5.88 8.56
CA THR A 167 -16.28 -4.85 7.79
C THR A 167 -17.55 -5.38 7.14
N GLY A 168 -17.81 -6.69 7.20
CA GLY A 168 -18.97 -7.34 6.62
C GLY A 168 -18.87 -7.65 5.12
N GLY A 169 -17.73 -7.32 4.50
CA GLY A 169 -17.50 -7.50 3.06
C GLY A 169 -16.03 -7.40 2.68
N TRP A 170 -15.75 -7.69 1.41
CA TRP A 170 -14.41 -7.62 0.80
C TRP A 170 -14.11 -6.28 0.11
N GLN A 171 -15.02 -5.32 0.24
CA GLN A 171 -15.03 -4.02 -0.41
C GLN A 171 -15.35 -2.95 0.65
#